data_AF-A0A8T1Y3I6-F1
#
_entry.id   AF-A0A8T1Y3I6-F1
#
_cell.length_a   1.000
_cell.length_b   1.000
_cell.length_c   1.000
_cell.angle_alpha   90.00
_cell.angle_beta   90.00
_cell.angle_gamma   90.00
#
_symmetry.space_group_name_H-M   'P 1'
#
loop_
_entity.id
_entity.type
_entity.pdbx_description
1 polymer ?
#
loop_
_entity_poly.entity_id
_entity_poly.type
_entity_poly.pdbx_seq_one_letter_code
_entity_poly.pdbx_strand_id
1 'polypeptide(L)' 'MAKSSCTLVALLCLYFLLLSSTNLKAVEAGVCQRYSGSWEGVCIFSSNCNTQCIERESAKYGACHSDDNGLACFCYFDC' A
#
# COMPACT_ATOMS: atom_id res chain seq x y z
N MET A 1 33.89 21.88 38.17
CA MET A 1 33.29 20.69 37.54
C MET A 1 32.01 21.17 36.84
N ALA A 2 32.01 21.27 35.51
CA ALA A 2 30.85 21.77 34.73
C ALA A 2 30.89 21.33 33.26
N LYS A 3 32.09 20.98 32.75
CA LYS A 3 32.33 20.54 31.37
C LYS A 3 31.46 19.34 30.97
N SER A 4 31.30 18.35 31.85
CA SER A 4 30.53 17.11 31.58
C SER A 4 29.01 17.33 31.47
N SER A 5 28.46 18.34 32.15
CA SER A 5 27.02 18.62 32.16
C SER A 5 26.62 19.36 30.89
N CYS A 6 27.38 20.39 30.50
CA CYS A 6 27.15 21.13 29.26
C CYS A 6 27.33 20.26 28.01
N THR A 7 28.30 19.33 28.00
CA THR A 7 28.48 18.39 26.88
C THR A 7 27.32 17.42 26.76
N LEU A 8 26.77 16.94 27.88
CA LEU A 8 25.66 15.99 27.88
C LEU A 8 24.36 16.65 27.40
N VAL A 9 24.11 17.89 27.83
CA VAL A 9 22.99 18.71 27.32
C VAL A 9 23.15 18.97 25.82
N ALA A 10 24.34 19.35 25.36
CA ALA A 10 24.60 19.59 23.94
C ALA A 10 24.38 18.33 23.09
N LEU A 11 24.81 17.17 23.57
CA LEU A 11 24.60 15.88 22.89
C LEU A 11 23.13 15.49 22.81
N LEU A 12 22.36 15.70 23.89
CA LEU A 12 20.91 15.46 23.89
C LEU A 12 20.18 16.38 22.92
N CYS A 13 20.55 17.66 22.86
CA CYS A 13 20.00 18.60 21.89
C CYS A 13 20.30 18.17 20.45
N LEU A 14 21.54 17.76 20.16
CA LEU A 14 21.94 17.23 18.85
C LEU A 14 21.14 15.99 18.46
N TYR A 15 20.94 15.07 19.40
CA TYR A 15 20.16 13.86 19.18
C TYR A 15 18.70 14.18 18.82
N PHE A 16 18.04 15.08 19.57
CA PHE A 16 16.67 15.51 19.28
C PHE A 16 16.54 16.20 17.90
N LEU A 17 17.52 17.03 17.52
CA LEU A 17 17.55 17.67 16.20
C LEU A 17 17.64 16.61 15.09
N LEU A 18 18.49 15.60 15.26
CA LEU A 18 18.62 14.49 14.31
C LEU A 18 17.30 13.68 14.20
N LEU A 19 16.65 13.36 15.31
CA LEU A 19 15.33 12.70 15.30
C LEU A 19 14.28 13.53 14.57
N SER A 20 14.22 14.83 14.82
CA SER A 20 13.24 15.72 14.17
C SER A 20 13.47 15.89 12.67
N SER A 21 14.69 15.65 12.18
CA SER A 21 15.02 15.67 10.75
C SER A 21 14.59 14.41 10.01
N THR A 22 14.19 13.35 10.73
CA THR A 22 13.70 12.11 10.13
C THR A 22 12.30 12.33 9.55
N ASN A 23 12.22 12.50 8.23
CA ASN A 23 10.96 12.47 7.51
C ASN A 23 10.51 11.00 7.39
N LEU A 24 9.92 10.47 8.46
CA LEU A 24 9.16 9.23 8.39
C LEU A 24 7.90 9.51 7.57
N LYS A 25 7.99 9.38 6.25
CA LYS A 25 6.80 9.30 5.41
C LYS A 25 6.07 8.03 5.85
N ALA A 26 4.91 8.21 6.49
CA ALA A 26 3.97 7.13 6.64
C ALA A 26 3.72 6.57 5.24
N VAL A 27 4.04 5.28 5.03
CA VAL A 27 3.65 4.59 3.81
C VAL A 27 2.15 4.34 4.00
N GLU A 28 1.32 5.17 3.37
CA GLU A 28 -0.08 4.80 3.16
C GLU A 28 -0.07 3.49 2.36
N ALA A 29 -0.76 2.47 2.88
CA ALA A 29 -1.02 1.27 2.10
C ALA A 29 -1.79 1.69 0.85
N GLY A 30 -1.14 1.57 -0.30
CA GLY A 30 -1.72 1.79 -1.61
C GLY A 30 -2.64 0.63 -1.99
N VAL A 31 -3.43 0.86 -3.04
CA VAL A 31 -4.22 -0.20 -3.67
C VAL A 31 -3.68 -0.39 -5.09
N CYS A 32 -3.20 -1.59 -5.38
CA CYS A 32 -2.65 -1.96 -6.68
C CYS A 32 -3.66 -2.79 -7.47
N GLN A 33 -3.86 -2.42 -8.73
CA GLN A 33 -4.71 -3.15 -9.67
C GLN A 33 -3.91 -4.20 -10.44
N ARG A 34 -4.50 -5.38 -10.65
CA ARG A 34 -3.98 -6.44 -11.52
C ARG A 34 -5.12 -7.15 -12.23
N TYR A 35 -4.84 -7.76 -13.39
CA TYR A 35 -5.76 -8.75 -13.95
C TYR A 35 -5.96 -9.89 -12.96
N SER A 36 -7.19 -10.39 -12.88
CA SER A 36 -7.47 -11.64 -12.17
C SER A 36 -6.72 -12.79 -12.85
N GLY A 37 -5.91 -13.51 -12.07
CA GLY A 37 -5.16 -14.66 -12.58
C GLY A 37 -6.01 -15.92 -12.73
N SER A 38 -7.18 -15.94 -12.09
CA SER A 38 -8.09 -17.09 -12.09
C SER A 38 -9.39 -16.88 -12.88
N TRP A 39 -9.66 -15.65 -13.34
CA TRP A 39 -10.86 -15.35 -14.14
C TRP A 39 -10.69 -15.80 -15.58
N GLU A 40 -11.72 -16.42 -16.13
CA GLU A 40 -11.77 -16.83 -17.53
C GLU A 40 -12.95 -16.18 -18.24
N GLY A 41 -12.72 -15.72 -19.48
CA GLY A 41 -13.75 -15.15 -20.34
C GLY A 41 -14.10 -13.68 -20.03
N VAL A 42 -15.17 -13.21 -20.67
CA VAL A 42 -15.61 -11.81 -20.62
C VAL A 42 -16.21 -11.49 -19.25
N CYS A 43 -15.75 -10.42 -18.62
CA CYS A 43 -16.27 -9.95 -17.34
C CYS A 43 -17.52 -9.08 -17.55
N ILE A 44 -18.70 -9.64 -17.28
CA ILE A 44 -20.00 -8.92 -17.43
C ILE A 44 -20.52 -8.44 -16.08
N PHE A 45 -20.26 -9.19 -15.00
CA PHE A 45 -20.82 -8.92 -13.67
C PHE A 45 -19.70 -8.66 -12.65
N SER A 46 -19.53 -7.39 -12.26
CA SER A 46 -18.52 -7.01 -11.25
C SER A 46 -18.74 -7.70 -9.91
N SER A 47 -19.97 -8.11 -9.56
CA SER A 47 -20.22 -8.91 -8.34
C SER A 47 -19.50 -10.25 -8.36
N ASN A 48 -19.52 -10.95 -9.50
CA ASN A 48 -18.86 -12.24 -9.64
C ASN A 48 -17.35 -12.07 -9.63
N CYS A 49 -16.84 -11.04 -10.32
CA CYS A 49 -15.42 -10.69 -10.31
C CYS A 49 -14.95 -10.35 -8.89
N ASN A 50 -15.72 -9.55 -8.14
CA ASN A 50 -15.43 -9.21 -6.76
C ASN A 50 -15.33 -10.46 -5.86
N THR A 51 -16.34 -11.34 -5.92
CA THR A 51 -16.33 -12.59 -5.17
C THR A 51 -15.12 -13.46 -5.53
N GLN A 52 -14.80 -13.61 -6.83
CA GLN A 52 -13.63 -14.36 -7.26
C GLN A 52 -12.32 -13.76 -6.73
N CYS A 53 -12.13 -12.45 -6.87
CA CYS A 53 -10.94 -11.76 -6.40
C CYS A 53 -10.72 -11.93 -4.90
N ILE A 54 -11.79 -11.83 -4.10
CA ILE A 54 -11.73 -12.01 -2.64
C ILE A 54 -11.46 -13.49 -2.29
N GLU A 55 -12.25 -14.41 -2.84
CA GLU A 55 -12.24 -15.82 -2.41
C GLU A 55 -11.07 -16.63 -2.99
N ARG A 56 -10.61 -16.32 -4.20
CA ARG A 56 -9.60 -17.13 -4.92
C ARG A 56 -8.23 -16.48 -4.97
N GLU A 57 -8.16 -15.15 -4.87
CA GLU A 57 -6.91 -14.41 -5.07
C GLU A 57 -6.49 -13.62 -3.84
N SER A 58 -7.29 -13.59 -2.77
CA SER A 58 -7.03 -12.81 -1.55
C SER A 58 -6.91 -11.29 -1.82
N ALA A 59 -7.68 -10.80 -2.78
CA ALA A 59 -7.78 -9.38 -3.07
C ALA A 59 -8.73 -8.68 -2.09
N LYS A 60 -8.61 -7.35 -2.00
CA LYS A 60 -9.52 -6.50 -1.23
C LYS A 60 -10.90 -6.42 -1.88
N TYR A 61 -10.92 -6.32 -3.21
CA TYR A 61 -12.13 -6.31 -4.03
C TYR A 61 -11.76 -6.57 -5.50
N GLY A 62 -12.79 -6.68 -6.35
CA GLY A 62 -12.63 -6.81 -7.81
C GLY A 62 -13.75 -6.12 -8.59
N ALA A 63 -13.48 -5.78 -9.84
CA ALA A 63 -14.46 -5.20 -10.75
C ALA A 63 -14.16 -5.50 -12.23
N CYS A 64 -15.21 -5.53 -13.05
CA CYS A 64 -15.06 -5.59 -14.50
C CYS A 64 -14.68 -4.22 -15.06
N HIS A 65 -13.59 -4.14 -15.81
CA HIS A 65 -13.20 -2.94 -16.55
C HIS A 65 -12.91 -3.29 -18.01
N SER A 66 -13.09 -2.30 -18.89
CA SER A 66 -12.68 -2.43 -20.29
C SER A 66 -11.23 -1.97 -20.45
N ASP A 67 -10.48 -2.72 -21.23
CA ASP A 67 -9.15 -2.37 -21.72
C ASP A 67 -9.02 -2.75 -23.22
N ASP A 68 -7.80 -2.69 -23.76
CA ASP A 68 -7.51 -3.01 -25.16
C ASP A 68 -7.78 -4.49 -25.54
N ASN A 69 -7.88 -5.39 -24.56
CA ASN A 69 -8.21 -6.81 -24.70
C ASN A 69 -9.70 -7.11 -24.42
N GLY A 70 -10.51 -6.10 -24.10
CA GLY A 70 -11.95 -6.22 -23.87
C GLY A 70 -12.34 -6.03 -22.41
N LEU A 71 -13.49 -6.59 -22.03
CA LEU A 71 -14.02 -6.53 -20.66
C LEU A 71 -13.38 -7.63 -19.81
N ALA A 72 -12.45 -7.23 -18.93
CA ALA A 72 -11.69 -8.12 -18.08
C ALA A 72 -11.99 -7.90 -16.58
N CYS A 73 -11.77 -8.95 -15.78
CA CYS A 73 -11.84 -8.86 -14.33
C CYS A 73 -10.51 -8.37 -13.77
N PHE A 74 -10.56 -7.29 -12.99
CA PHE A 74 -9.40 -6.76 -12.28
C PHE A 74 -9.58 -6.90 -10.78
N CYS A 75 -8.53 -7.38 -10.12
CA CYS A 75 -8.45 -7.50 -8.67
C CYS A 75 -7.58 -6.38 -8.08
N TYR A 76 -7.96 -5.92 -6.89
CA TYR A 76 -7.33 -4.80 -6.20
C TYR A 76 -6.75 -5.28 -4.87
N PHE A 77 -5.45 -5.12 -4.69
CA PHE A 77 -4.69 -5.64 -3.55
C PHE A 77 -4.09 -4.51 -2.74
N ASP A 78 -3.96 -4.69 -1.43
CA ASP A 78 -3.11 -3.80 -0.65
C ASP A 78 -1.64 -3.95 -1.10
N CYS A 79 -1.01 -2.81 -1.35
CA CYS A 79 0.40 -2.63 -1.68
C CYS A 79 0.88 -1.33 -1.01
#